data_AF-A0A8H4F029-F1
#
_entry.id   AF-A0A8H4F029-F1
#
_cell.length_a   1.000
_cell.length_b   1.000
_cell.length_c   1.000
_cell.angle_alpha   90.00
_cell.angle_beta   90.00
_cell.angle_gamma   90.00
#
_symmetry.space_group_name_H-M   'P 1'
#
loop_
_entity.id
_entity.type
_entity.pdbx_description
1 polymer ?
#
loop_
_entity_poly.entity_id
_entity_poly.type
_entity_poly.pdbx_seq_one_letter_code
_entity_poly.pdbx_strand_id
1 'polypeptide(L)'
;MMRHGIVSLVDVWREWSQGFCRGPAVMDLEHRYRTRWREDAAVKRFFLRRNGVVKVIQDYAKSNQMDTKTAVTIAKKRRVANKRSIHWLSDNKHEIFGSS
;
A
#
# COMPACT_ATOMS: atom_id res chain seq x y z
N MET A 1 -3.87 1.07 14.83
CA MET A 1 -5.11 0.43 14.31
C MET A 1 -5.26 0.79 12.84
N MET A 2 -5.43 -0.20 11.96
CA MET A 2 -5.59 0.02 10.52
C MET A 2 -6.97 0.61 10.24
N ARG A 3 -7.07 1.74 9.52
CA ARG A 3 -8.34 2.47 9.37
C ARG A 3 -8.99 2.27 8.00
N HIS A 4 -10.31 2.28 7.94
CA HIS A 4 -11.10 2.06 6.73
C HIS A 4 -11.06 3.24 5.72
N GLY A 5 -10.66 4.45 6.15
CA GLY A 5 -10.78 5.70 5.38
C GLY A 5 -9.54 6.15 4.59
N ILE A 6 -8.61 5.25 4.24
CA ILE A 6 -7.44 5.63 3.43
C ILE A 6 -7.86 5.78 1.97
N VAL A 7 -7.79 7.01 1.46
CA VAL A 7 -8.29 7.40 0.13
C VAL A 7 -7.22 7.63 -0.93
N SER A 8 -5.93 7.48 -0.59
CA SER A 8 -4.83 7.67 -1.55
C SER A 8 -3.69 6.67 -1.40
N LEU A 9 -2.98 6.39 -2.49
CA LEU A 9 -1.76 5.56 -2.49
C LEU A 9 -0.66 6.14 -1.60
N VAL A 10 -0.60 7.48 -1.51
CA VAL A 10 0.35 8.18 -0.64
C VAL A 10 0.02 7.91 0.81
N ASP A 11 -1.26 7.93 1.18
CA ASP A 11 -1.71 7.61 2.53
C ASP A 11 -1.52 6.12 2.86
N VAL A 12 -1.70 5.22 1.89
CA VAL A 12 -1.37 3.79 2.05
C VAL A 12 0.13 3.62 2.35
N TRP A 13 1.00 4.27 1.58
CA TRP A 13 2.44 4.22 1.82
C TRP A 13 2.84 4.90 3.13
N ARG A 14 2.18 6.00 3.50
CA ARG A 14 2.41 6.69 4.76
C ARG A 14 2.01 5.84 5.96
N GLU A 15 0.83 5.23 5.93
CA GLU A 15 0.39 4.25 6.94
C GLU A 15 1.41 3.11 7.07
N TRP A 16 1.94 2.63 5.94
CA TRP A 16 2.94 1.57 5.91
C TRP A 16 4.26 1.96 6.56
N SER A 17 4.82 3.11 6.17
CA SER A 17 6.20 3.51 6.47
C SER A 17 6.36 4.39 7.71
N GLN A 18 5.39 5.24 8.00
CA GLN A 18 5.45 6.24 9.07
C GLN A 18 4.36 6.04 10.12
N GLY A 19 3.37 5.21 9.83
CA GLY A 19 2.13 5.16 10.59
C GLY A 19 1.17 6.28 10.19
N PHE A 20 -0.02 6.25 10.77
CA PHE A 20 -1.09 7.18 10.45
C PHE A 20 -1.77 7.65 11.74
N CYS A 21 -2.05 8.96 11.86
CA CYS A 21 -2.70 9.58 13.03
C CYS A 21 -2.12 9.12 14.39
N ARG A 22 -0.80 9.22 14.58
CA ARG A 22 -0.08 8.84 15.82
C ARG A 22 -0.08 7.33 16.15
N GLY A 23 -0.61 6.48 15.27
CA GLY A 23 -0.42 5.04 15.36
C GLY A 23 0.95 4.59 14.83
N PRO A 24 1.48 3.43 15.27
CA PRO A 24 2.73 2.88 14.75
C PRO A 24 2.63 2.56 13.25
N ALA A 25 3.77 2.56 12.56
CA ALA A 25 3.87 2.11 11.18
C ALA A 25 3.44 0.65 11.05
N VAL A 26 2.73 0.31 9.97
CA VAL A 26 2.33 -1.09 9.72
C VAL A 26 3.57 -1.98 9.57
N MET A 27 4.65 -1.46 8.99
CA MET A 27 5.93 -2.16 8.91
C MET A 27 6.48 -2.53 10.30
N ASP A 28 6.37 -1.63 11.28
CA ASP A 28 6.81 -1.90 12.66
C ASP A 28 5.93 -2.97 13.34
N LEU A 29 4.62 -2.92 13.08
CA LEU A 29 3.68 -3.91 13.60
C LEU A 29 3.93 -5.30 13.01
N GLU A 30 4.16 -5.39 11.70
CA GLU A 30 4.57 -6.62 11.02
C GLU A 30 5.86 -7.17 11.60
N HIS A 31 6.87 -6.31 11.79
CA HIS A 31 8.17 -6.72 12.31
C HIS A 31 8.09 -7.26 13.74
N ARG A 32 7.36 -6.56 14.63
CA ARG A 32 7.29 -6.90 16.06
C ARG A 32 6.31 -8.02 16.37
N TYR A 33 5.14 -8.01 15.74
CA TYR A 33 4.01 -8.87 16.12
C TYR A 33 3.62 -9.88 15.03
N ARG A 34 4.24 -9.83 13.85
CA ARG A 34 3.88 -10.67 12.70
C ARG A 34 2.38 -10.60 12.40
N THR A 35 1.67 -11.72 12.57
CA THR A 35 0.23 -11.83 12.32
C THR A 35 -0.63 -11.41 13.52
N ARG A 36 -0.05 -11.31 14.72
CA ARG A 36 -0.80 -11.19 15.97
C ARG A 36 -1.53 -9.86 16.13
N TRP A 37 -1.02 -8.78 15.57
CA TRP A 37 -1.69 -7.46 15.64
C TRP A 37 -2.92 -7.33 14.73
N ARG A 38 -3.14 -8.30 13.83
CA ARG A 38 -4.27 -8.34 12.89
C ARG A 38 -5.37 -9.22 13.46
N GLU A 39 -5.95 -8.82 14.59
CA GLU A 39 -6.86 -9.67 15.37
C GLU A 39 -8.23 -9.84 14.67
N ASP A 40 -8.77 -8.76 14.09
CA ASP A 40 -10.09 -8.74 13.46
C ASP A 40 -10.06 -9.03 11.94
N ALA A 41 -11.13 -9.65 11.42
CA ALA A 41 -11.28 -9.98 10.01
C ALA A 41 -11.27 -8.76 9.06
N ALA A 42 -11.80 -7.62 9.49
CA ALA A 42 -11.69 -6.35 8.77
C ALA A 42 -10.23 -5.91 8.66
N VAL A 43 -9.48 -5.90 9.77
CA VAL A 43 -8.06 -5.50 9.80
C VAL A 43 -7.23 -6.41 8.89
N LYS A 44 -7.45 -7.73 8.94
CA LYS A 44 -6.80 -8.69 8.03
C LYS A 44 -7.08 -8.37 6.56
N ARG A 45 -8.33 -8.07 6.21
CA ARG A 45 -8.71 -7.73 4.83
C ARG A 45 -8.06 -6.43 4.34
N PHE A 46 -8.05 -5.37 5.15
CA PHE A 46 -7.36 -4.13 4.80
C PHE A 46 -5.86 -4.34 4.64
N PHE A 47 -5.26 -5.11 5.55
CA PHE A 47 -3.85 -5.44 5.48
C PHE A 47 -3.51 -6.16 4.18
N LEU A 48 -4.21 -7.23 3.83
CA LEU A 48 -3.91 -8.00 2.61
C LEU A 48 -4.04 -7.17 1.33
N ARG A 49 -5.08 -6.31 1.27
CA ARG A 49 -5.29 -5.40 0.14
C ARG A 49 -4.14 -4.40 0.01
N ARG A 50 -3.86 -3.64 1.08
CA ARG A 50 -2.84 -2.59 1.10
C ARG A 50 -1.43 -3.14 0.97
N ASN A 51 -1.11 -4.21 1.69
CA ASN A 51 0.20 -4.86 1.63
C ASN A 51 0.52 -5.33 0.21
N GLY A 52 -0.45 -5.91 -0.51
CA GLY A 52 -0.19 -6.28 -1.91
C GLY A 52 0.09 -5.09 -2.81
N VAL A 53 -0.60 -3.96 -2.62
CA VAL A 53 -0.33 -2.73 -3.38
C VAL A 53 1.07 -2.20 -3.05
N VAL A 54 1.43 -2.15 -1.77
CA VAL A 54 2.76 -1.73 -1.31
C VAL A 54 3.84 -2.63 -1.90
N LYS A 55 3.64 -3.95 -1.86
CA LYS A 55 4.59 -4.93 -2.41
C LYS A 55 4.84 -4.72 -3.90
N VAL A 56 3.78 -4.55 -4.70
CA VAL A 56 3.94 -4.25 -6.14
C VAL A 56 4.73 -2.95 -6.38
N ILE A 57 4.49 -1.92 -5.56
CA ILE A 57 5.23 -0.65 -5.67
C ILE A 57 6.70 -0.83 -5.28
N GLN A 58 6.99 -1.61 -4.23
CA GLN A 58 8.35 -1.92 -3.80
C GLN A 58 9.09 -2.76 -4.84
N ASP A 59 8.42 -3.77 -5.40
CA ASP A 59 8.98 -4.63 -6.45
C ASP A 59 9.31 -3.80 -7.69
N TYR A 60 8.39 -2.91 -8.12
CA TYR A 60 8.65 -1.98 -9.22
C TYR A 60 9.82 -1.04 -8.92
N ALA A 61 9.88 -0.48 -7.70
CA ALA A 61 10.97 0.40 -7.28
C ALA A 61 12.33 -0.33 -7.36
N LYS A 62 12.38 -1.58 -6.86
CA LYS A 62 13.57 -2.42 -6.87
C LYS A 62 14.00 -2.77 -8.30
N SER A 63 13.08 -3.21 -9.16
CA SER A 63 13.38 -3.57 -10.54
C SER A 63 13.89 -2.40 -11.38
N ASN A 64 13.47 -1.17 -11.05
CA ASN A 64 13.89 0.04 -11.75
C ASN A 64 14.96 0.85 -11.00
N GLN A 65 15.58 0.26 -9.96
CA GLN A 65 16.62 0.89 -9.14
C GLN A 65 16.27 2.32 -8.66
N MET A 66 15.02 2.51 -8.23
CA MET A 66 14.51 3.82 -7.79
C MET A 66 13.98 3.77 -6.36
N ASP A 67 13.85 4.95 -5.75
CA ASP A 67 13.25 5.07 -4.43
C ASP A 67 11.75 4.72 -4.45
N THR A 68 11.27 4.12 -3.36
CA THR A 68 9.86 3.71 -3.24
C THR A 68 8.92 4.91 -3.28
N LYS A 69 9.29 6.10 -2.77
CA LYS A 69 8.45 7.30 -2.87
C LYS A 69 8.28 7.75 -4.32
N THR A 70 9.32 7.60 -5.14
CA THR A 70 9.25 7.87 -6.58
C THR A 70 8.28 6.90 -7.26
N ALA A 71 8.38 5.61 -6.95
CA ALA A 71 7.46 4.59 -7.46
C ALA A 71 5.99 4.85 -7.04
N VAL A 72 5.73 5.26 -5.79
CA VAL A 72 4.40 5.68 -5.32
C VAL A 72 3.86 6.85 -6.13
N THR A 73 4.72 7.83 -6.46
CA THR A 73 4.34 9.00 -7.26
C THR A 73 3.97 8.59 -8.69
N ILE A 74 4.72 7.67 -9.30
CA ILE A 74 4.42 7.11 -10.63
C ILE A 74 3.09 6.35 -10.59
N ALA A 75 2.89 5.47 -9.61
CA ALA A 75 1.63 4.72 -9.43
C ALA A 75 0.43 5.66 -9.29
N LYS A 76 0.58 6.75 -8.50
CA LYS A 76 -0.46 7.79 -8.34
C LYS A 76 -0.79 8.45 -9.68
N LYS A 77 0.22 8.85 -10.45
CA LYS A 77 0.03 9.49 -11.78
C LYS A 77 -0.70 8.56 -12.74
N ARG A 78 -0.26 7.30 -12.85
CA ARG A 78 -0.88 6.30 -13.73
C ARG A 78 -2.33 5.99 -13.36
N ARG A 79 -2.62 5.82 -12.06
CA ARG A 79 -3.99 5.64 -11.58
C ARG A 79 -4.92 6.78 -12.02
N VAL A 80 -4.47 8.03 -11.86
CA VAL A 80 -5.25 9.22 -12.22
C VAL A 80 -5.46 9.29 -13.73
N ALA A 81 -4.42 9.07 -14.52
CA ALA A 81 -4.52 9.03 -15.99
C ALA A 81 -5.52 7.97 -16.47
N ASN A 82 -5.49 6.78 -15.84
CA ASN A 82 -6.38 5.67 -16.17
C ASN A 82 -7.76 5.76 -15.48
N LYS A 83 -8.05 6.86 -14.78
CA LYS A 83 -9.30 7.11 -14.04
C LYS A 83 -9.72 5.95 -13.11
N ARG A 84 -8.74 5.26 -12.49
CA ARG A 84 -9.00 4.10 -11.62
C ARG A 84 -9.20 4.51 -10.17
N SER A 85 -10.12 3.84 -9.47
CA SER A 85 -10.31 4.04 -8.03
C SER A 85 -9.21 3.32 -7.23
N ILE A 86 -9.00 3.73 -5.97
CA ILE A 86 -8.05 3.02 -5.08
C ILE A 86 -8.53 1.60 -4.78
N HIS A 87 -9.83 1.41 -4.67
CA HIS A 87 -10.42 0.08 -4.52
C HIS A 87 -10.05 -0.80 -5.70
N TRP A 88 -10.22 -0.29 -6.92
CA TRP A 88 -9.85 -1.01 -8.15
C TRP A 88 -8.37 -1.43 -8.16
N LEU A 89 -7.45 -0.59 -7.69
CA LEU A 89 -6.02 -0.95 -7.59
C LEU A 89 -5.75 -2.08 -6.59
N SER A 90 -6.57 -2.19 -5.54
CA SER A 90 -6.42 -3.26 -4.56
C SER A 90 -6.80 -4.62 -5.13
N ASP A 91 -7.69 -4.64 -6.11
CA ASP A 91 -8.12 -5.87 -6.79
C ASP A 91 -7.26 -6.15 -8.04
N ASN A 92 -6.75 -5.11 -8.72
CA ASN A 92 -5.99 -5.18 -9.97
C ASN A 92 -4.55 -4.71 -9.80
N LYS A 93 -3.87 -5.20 -8.76
CA LYS A 93 -2.54 -4.72 -8.33
C LYS A 93 -1.48 -4.85 -9.43
N HIS A 94 -1.59 -5.87 -10.26
CA HIS A 94 -0.67 -6.14 -11.37
C HIS A 94 -0.77 -5.08 -12.49
N GLU A 95 -1.89 -4.38 -12.60
CA GLU A 95 -2.09 -3.33 -13.62
C GLU A 95 -1.57 -1.95 -13.17
N ILE A 96 -1.06 -1.79 -11.94
CA ILE A 96 -0.59 -0.50 -11.41
C ILE A 96 0.49 0.12 -12.31
N PHE A 97 1.41 -0.71 -12.82
CA PHE A 97 2.49 -0.30 -13.70
C PHE A 97 2.39 -0.88 -15.12
N GLY A 98 1.24 -1.46 -15.48
CA GLY A 98 1.06 -2.21 -16.72
C GLY A 98 1.78 -3.56 -16.66
N SER A 99 1.22 -4.57 -17.32
CA SER A 99 1.86 -5.87 -17.47
C SER A 99 3.19 -5.68 -18.22
N SER A 100 4.30 -6.03 -17.56
CA SER A 100 5.57 -6.29 -18.25
C SER A 100 5.46 -7.53 -19.13
#